data_AF-A0A494IYR7-F1
#
_entry.id   AF-A0A494IYR7-F1
#
_cell.length_a   1.000
_cell.length_b   1.000
_cell.length_c   1.000
_cell.angle_alpha   90.00
_cell.angle_beta   90.00
_cell.angle_gamma   90.00
#
_symmetry.space_group_name_H-M   'P 1'
#
loop_
_entity.id
_entity.type
_entity.pdbx_description
1 polymer ?
#
loop_
_entity_poly.entity_id
_entity_poly.type
_entity_poly.pdbx_seq_one_letter_code
_entity_poly.pdbx_strand_id
1 'polypeptide(L)'
;MTPDRLIALVAAIAALVSAIAALMVVGQASLQRKLSYKPQIVFKPQSFTYKLNNNKNDIFNRAHLKRSSNTHLNKSNIAINIGLGAALDVVIHWDYEYQKSVDTINSYFSKLEKSTKISLYINELIIDNEDPEIGYQFASRYGEDFHDYILSSNQNPASTDILIPFPCISLNCAILIYSLNAEGKINRDLPKLTLAISYKDIGGSKFKEEYDIEVDFYNIVNNGDDILMNGKIIFNKIGIKEKTVKGLEGIRKRYAELINENDFNKNSML
;
A
#
# COMPACT_ATOMS: atom_id res chain seq x y z
N MET A 1 -67.77 11.27 27.00
CA MET A 1 -66.98 11.98 25.96
C MET A 1 -67.80 12.01 24.69
N THR A 2 -67.90 13.15 24.01
CA THR A 2 -68.52 13.19 22.68
C THR A 2 -67.60 12.48 21.67
N PRO A 3 -68.16 11.72 20.72
CA PRO A 3 -67.37 10.95 19.75
C PRO A 3 -66.33 11.79 19.00
N ASP A 4 -66.62 13.07 18.73
CA ASP A 4 -65.70 14.00 18.08
C ASP A 4 -64.41 14.24 18.88
N ARG A 5 -64.49 14.29 20.21
CA ARG A 5 -63.30 14.47 21.07
C ARG A 5 -62.41 13.24 21.08
N LEU A 6 -62.99 12.05 20.94
CA LEU A 6 -62.24 10.79 20.84
C LEU A 6 -61.49 10.73 19.50
N ILE A 7 -62.17 11.08 18.41
CA ILE A 7 -61.58 11.12 17.06
C ILE A 7 -60.44 12.14 17.00
N ALA A 8 -60.64 13.34 17.56
CA ALA A 8 -59.60 14.36 17.62
C ALA A 8 -58.37 13.91 18.43
N LEU A 9 -58.57 13.20 19.55
CA LEU A 9 -57.49 12.69 20.39
C LEU A 9 -56.70 11.58 19.68
N VAL A 10 -57.37 10.65 19.00
CA VAL A 10 -56.72 9.60 18.20
C VAL A 10 -55.94 10.22 17.03
N ALA A 11 -56.51 11.21 16.34
CA ALA A 11 -55.83 11.92 15.25
C ALA A 11 -54.57 12.66 15.75
N ALA A 12 -54.64 13.32 16.92
CA ALA A 12 -53.49 14.01 17.51
C ALA A 12 -52.37 13.04 17.90
N ILE A 13 -52.71 11.88 18.49
CA ILE A 13 -51.74 10.83 18.82
C ILE A 13 -51.11 10.27 17.54
N ALA A 14 -51.93 9.97 16.51
CA ALA A 14 -51.43 9.51 15.23
C ALA A 14 -50.46 10.52 14.59
N ALA A 15 -50.81 11.82 14.60
CA ALA A 15 -49.95 12.88 14.10
C ALA A 15 -48.62 13.00 14.88
N LEU A 16 -48.66 12.87 16.22
CA LEU A 16 -47.46 12.87 17.04
C LEU A 16 -46.54 11.68 16.72
N VAL A 17 -47.10 10.47 16.58
CA VAL A 17 -46.36 9.27 16.20
C VAL A 17 -45.77 9.42 14.80
N SER A 18 -46.54 9.96 13.84
CA SER A 18 -46.05 10.27 12.49
C SER A 18 -44.90 11.29 12.50
N ALA A 19 -44.98 12.32 13.36
CA ALA A 19 -43.92 13.32 13.49
C ALA A 19 -42.62 12.71 14.05
N ILE A 20 -42.72 11.85 15.07
CA ILE A 20 -41.58 11.11 15.64
C ILE A 20 -40.96 10.19 14.57
N ALA A 21 -41.79 9.44 13.85
CA ALA A 21 -41.33 8.57 12.77
C ALA A 21 -40.61 9.38 11.67
N ALA A 22 -41.16 10.51 11.26
CA ALA A 22 -40.55 11.39 10.26
C ALA A 22 -39.17 11.91 10.73
N LEU A 23 -39.04 12.33 12.00
CA LEU A 23 -37.76 12.75 12.56
C LEU A 23 -36.72 11.61 12.55
N MET A 24 -37.13 10.39 12.91
CA MET A 24 -36.24 9.22 12.87
C MET A 24 -35.79 8.91 11.44
N VAL A 25 -36.69 8.98 10.46
CA VAL A 25 -36.37 8.75 9.03
C VAL A 25 -35.36 9.78 8.54
N VAL A 26 -35.51 11.06 8.88
CA VAL A 26 -34.54 12.10 8.51
C VAL A 26 -33.17 11.82 9.14
N GLY A 27 -33.14 11.40 10.41
CA GLY A 27 -31.90 11.01 11.09
C GLY A 27 -31.21 9.82 10.43
N GLN A 28 -31.97 8.77 10.10
CA GLN A 28 -31.45 7.59 9.40
C GLN A 28 -30.95 7.95 8.00
N ALA A 29 -31.69 8.77 7.25
CA ALA A 29 -31.28 9.22 5.92
C ALA A 29 -29.97 10.04 5.97
N SER A 30 -29.80 10.88 7.00
CA SER A 30 -28.55 11.63 7.20
C SER A 30 -27.37 10.70 7.50
N LEU A 31 -27.57 9.71 8.38
CA LEU A 31 -26.54 8.73 8.71
C LEU A 31 -26.16 7.87 7.49
N GLN A 32 -27.17 7.41 6.74
CA GLN A 32 -26.97 6.63 5.53
C GLN A 32 -26.16 7.42 4.49
N ARG A 33 -26.46 8.70 4.27
CA ARG A 33 -25.67 9.57 3.38
C ARG A 33 -24.22 9.66 3.83
N LYS A 34 -23.95 9.90 5.12
CA LYS A 34 -22.59 9.94 5.65
C LYS A 34 -21.81 8.64 5.42
N LEU A 35 -22.46 7.49 5.60
CA LEU A 35 -21.84 6.19 5.35
C LEU A 35 -21.61 5.92 3.85
N SER A 36 -22.58 6.30 3.02
CA SER A 36 -22.48 6.19 1.56
C SER A 36 -21.38 7.08 0.97
N TYR A 37 -21.01 8.17 1.65
CA TYR A 37 -19.95 9.06 1.18
C TYR A 37 -18.56 8.67 1.65
N LYS A 38 -18.40 7.71 2.56
CA LYS A 38 -17.10 7.40 3.15
C LYS A 38 -16.20 6.67 2.13
N PRO A 39 -15.10 7.29 1.65
CA PRO A 39 -14.09 6.59 0.89
C PRO A 39 -13.23 5.73 1.80
N GLN A 40 -12.65 4.68 1.22
CA GLN A 40 -11.69 3.84 1.90
C GLN A 40 -10.70 3.29 0.88
N ILE A 41 -9.49 3.83 0.88
CA ILE A 41 -8.45 3.44 -0.09
C ILE A 41 -7.65 2.27 0.48
N VAL A 42 -7.40 1.27 -0.36
CA VAL A 42 -6.57 0.11 -0.07
C VAL A 42 -5.64 -0.14 -1.25
N PHE A 43 -4.41 -0.54 -0.95
CA PHE A 43 -3.40 -0.85 -1.95
C PHE A 43 -3.30 -2.36 -2.15
N LYS A 44 -3.39 -2.80 -3.41
CA LYS A 44 -3.07 -4.18 -3.77
C LYS A 44 -1.55 -4.38 -3.68
N PRO A 45 -1.08 -5.54 -3.19
CA PRO A 45 0.33 -5.87 -3.26
C PRO A 45 0.85 -5.88 -4.70
N GLN A 46 2.11 -5.50 -4.88
CA GLN A 46 2.73 -5.32 -6.19
C GLN A 46 3.98 -6.21 -6.33
N SER A 47 3.94 -7.19 -7.23
CA SER A 47 5.11 -7.99 -7.57
C SER A 47 6.04 -7.22 -8.50
N PHE A 48 7.34 -7.42 -8.33
CA PHE A 48 8.36 -6.81 -9.16
C PHE A 48 9.50 -7.78 -9.49
N THR A 49 10.18 -7.49 -10.59
CA THR A 49 11.44 -8.11 -10.99
C THR A 49 12.48 -7.02 -11.12
N TYR A 50 13.54 -7.12 -10.34
CA TYR A 50 14.69 -6.22 -10.38
C TYR A 50 15.87 -6.93 -11.03
N LYS A 51 16.63 -6.21 -11.85
CA LYS A 51 17.79 -6.74 -12.57
C LYS A 51 19.00 -5.86 -12.27
N LEU A 52 20.01 -6.41 -11.62
CA LEU A 52 21.30 -5.76 -11.43
C LEU A 52 22.31 -6.36 -12.40
N ASN A 53 23.01 -5.52 -13.14
CA ASN A 53 24.17 -5.95 -13.91
C ASN A 53 25.44 -5.88 -13.05
N ASN A 54 26.13 -7.01 -12.87
CA ASN A 54 27.30 -7.11 -12.01
C ASN A 54 28.48 -6.28 -12.53
N ASN A 55 28.64 -6.19 -13.84
CA ASN A 55 29.75 -5.50 -14.50
C ASN A 55 29.56 -3.98 -14.49
N LYS A 56 28.31 -3.50 -14.49
CA LYS A 56 27.97 -2.06 -14.54
C LYS A 56 27.56 -1.45 -13.20
N ASN A 57 27.40 -2.24 -12.14
CA ASN A 57 26.86 -1.78 -10.85
C ASN A 57 25.59 -0.94 -11.03
N ASP A 58 24.66 -1.40 -11.88
CA ASP A 58 23.45 -0.65 -12.27
C ASP A 58 22.37 -0.70 -11.19
N ILE A 59 22.64 -0.05 -10.06
CA ILE A 59 21.72 -0.04 -8.91
C ILE A 59 20.44 0.72 -9.24
N PHE A 60 20.50 1.76 -10.08
CA PHE A 60 19.30 2.52 -10.42
C PHE A 60 18.54 1.94 -11.60
N ASN A 61 18.82 0.68 -11.97
CA ASN A 61 17.95 -0.02 -12.89
C ASN A 61 16.53 -0.11 -12.33
N ARG A 62 15.56 0.08 -13.22
CA ARG A 62 14.16 0.15 -12.82
C ARG A 62 13.63 -1.26 -12.56
N ALA A 63 13.01 -1.45 -11.40
CA ALA A 63 12.25 -2.67 -11.15
C ALA A 63 11.05 -2.76 -12.12
N HIS A 64 10.93 -3.88 -12.82
CA HIS A 64 9.78 -4.20 -13.67
C HIS A 64 8.59 -4.58 -12.80
N LEU A 65 7.53 -3.77 -12.81
CA LEU A 65 6.34 -3.98 -11.99
C LEU A 65 5.29 -4.75 -12.81
N LYS A 66 4.76 -5.86 -12.28
CA LYS A 66 3.78 -6.71 -12.98
C LYS A 66 2.49 -5.98 -13.41
N ARG A 67 2.13 -4.87 -12.75
CA ARG A 67 0.94 -4.05 -13.06
C ARG A 67 1.34 -2.61 -13.37
N SER A 68 2.49 -2.43 -14.03
CA SER A 68 2.93 -1.12 -14.49
C SER A 68 1.89 -0.51 -15.43
N SER A 69 1.70 0.79 -15.30
CA SER A 69 0.91 1.56 -16.27
C SER A 69 1.60 1.56 -17.63
N ASN A 70 0.84 1.34 -18.70
CA ASN A 70 1.36 1.43 -20.07
C ASN A 70 1.71 2.88 -20.46
N THR A 71 1.12 3.86 -19.77
CA THR A 71 1.30 5.29 -20.06
C THR A 71 2.35 5.95 -19.16
N HIS A 72 2.54 5.43 -17.95
CA HIS A 72 3.51 5.97 -17.00
C HIS A 72 4.41 4.88 -16.42
N LEU A 73 5.67 4.86 -16.86
CA LEU A 73 6.66 3.86 -16.48
C LEU A 73 6.98 3.78 -14.97
N ASN A 74 6.54 4.75 -14.15
CA ASN A 74 6.73 4.76 -12.69
C ASN A 74 5.44 4.53 -11.89
N LYS A 75 4.30 4.37 -12.56
CA LYS A 75 3.02 4.14 -11.88
C LYS A 75 2.58 2.69 -11.99
N SER A 76 1.89 2.20 -10.97
CA SER A 76 1.28 0.87 -10.95
C SER A 76 -0.18 0.93 -10.57
N ASN A 77 -0.97 0.08 -11.20
CA ASN A 77 -2.42 -0.03 -10.98
C ASN A 77 -2.71 -0.77 -9.66
N ILE A 78 -2.60 -0.08 -8.52
CA ILE A 78 -2.63 -0.71 -7.20
C ILE A 78 -3.62 -0.11 -6.20
N ALA A 79 -4.02 1.15 -6.33
CA ALA A 79 -4.99 1.73 -5.40
C ALA A 79 -6.42 1.38 -5.75
N ILE A 80 -7.22 1.06 -4.74
CA ILE A 80 -8.64 0.79 -4.90
C ILE A 80 -9.38 1.47 -3.78
N ASN A 81 -10.40 2.24 -4.14
CA ASN A 81 -11.35 2.73 -3.17
C ASN A 81 -12.45 1.68 -2.97
N ILE A 82 -12.38 0.93 -1.89
CA ILE A 82 -13.40 -0.05 -1.48
C ILE A 82 -14.54 0.60 -0.68
N GLY A 83 -14.45 1.90 -0.39
CA GLY A 83 -15.52 2.68 0.20
C GLY A 83 -16.66 2.93 -0.77
N LEU A 84 -17.78 3.43 -0.26
CA LEU A 84 -18.97 3.70 -1.07
C LEU A 84 -18.91 5.05 -1.78
N GLY A 85 -18.16 6.01 -1.22
CA GLY A 85 -18.01 7.35 -1.77
C GLY A 85 -16.70 7.51 -2.54
N ALA A 86 -16.63 8.52 -3.41
CA ALA A 86 -15.39 8.89 -4.07
C ALA A 86 -14.42 9.58 -3.09
N ALA A 87 -13.13 9.29 -3.23
CA ALA A 87 -12.08 10.05 -2.58
C ALA A 87 -11.69 11.21 -3.50
N LEU A 88 -11.63 12.43 -2.98
CA LEU A 88 -11.30 13.65 -3.71
C LEU A 88 -9.99 14.25 -3.17
N ASP A 89 -9.31 15.05 -3.98
CA ASP A 89 -8.05 15.74 -3.65
C ASP A 89 -7.04 14.77 -3.01
N VAL A 90 -6.82 13.64 -3.68
CA VAL A 90 -5.99 12.56 -3.14
C VAL A 90 -4.52 12.93 -3.31
N VAL A 91 -3.81 12.99 -2.19
CA VAL A 91 -2.36 13.23 -2.13
C VAL A 91 -1.70 12.02 -1.51
N ILE A 92 -0.71 11.46 -2.20
CA ILE A 92 0.11 10.33 -1.75
C ILE A 92 1.53 10.82 -1.57
N HIS A 93 2.11 10.51 -0.42
CA HIS A 93 3.47 10.88 -0.06
C HIS A 93 4.22 9.63 0.41
N TRP A 94 5.39 9.39 -0.20
CA TRP A 94 6.30 8.33 0.15
C TRP A 94 7.48 8.88 0.94
N ASP A 95 7.80 8.22 2.05
CA ASP A 95 8.95 8.56 2.89
C ASP A 95 9.88 7.36 3.02
N TYR A 96 11.19 7.61 2.87
CA TYR A 96 12.23 6.58 2.83
C TYR A 96 13.55 7.11 3.39
N GLU A 97 14.22 6.28 4.19
CA GLU A 97 15.50 6.60 4.83
C GLU A 97 16.69 6.49 3.85
N TYR A 98 16.73 7.34 2.82
CA TYR A 98 17.75 7.30 1.76
C TYR A 98 19.19 7.30 2.28
N GLN A 99 19.48 8.14 3.29
CA GLN A 99 20.83 8.26 3.84
C GLN A 99 21.30 6.94 4.45
N LYS A 100 20.44 6.25 5.21
CA LYS A 100 20.75 4.92 5.78
C LYS A 100 21.10 3.92 4.68
N SER A 101 20.35 3.92 3.57
CA SER A 101 20.61 3.04 2.44
C SER A 101 21.94 3.32 1.76
N VAL A 102 22.23 4.60 1.50
CA VAL A 102 23.46 5.06 0.86
C VAL A 102 24.67 4.69 1.70
N ASP A 103 24.64 4.98 3.00
CA ASP A 103 25.73 4.66 3.93
C ASP A 103 25.96 3.14 4.02
N THR A 104 24.88 2.36 4.06
CA THR A 104 24.94 0.90 4.10
C THR A 104 25.60 0.34 2.83
N ILE A 105 25.15 0.76 1.65
CA ILE A 105 25.70 0.26 0.38
C ILE A 105 27.17 0.68 0.21
N ASN A 106 27.51 1.94 0.52
CA ASN A 106 28.89 2.42 0.45
C ASN A 106 29.82 1.65 1.40
N SER A 107 29.32 1.21 2.56
CA SER A 107 30.08 0.35 3.47
C SER A 107 30.41 -1.01 2.83
N TYR A 108 29.48 -1.59 2.06
CA TYR A 108 29.72 -2.84 1.33
C TYR A 108 30.66 -2.64 0.14
N PHE A 109 30.53 -1.52 -0.58
CA PHE A 109 31.47 -1.17 -1.65
C PHE A 109 32.90 -1.07 -1.14
N SER A 110 33.09 -0.45 0.03
CA SER A 110 34.40 -0.34 0.68
C SER A 110 34.97 -1.73 1.05
N LYS A 111 34.15 -2.64 1.58
CA LYS A 111 34.56 -4.02 1.92
C LYS A 111 34.89 -4.88 0.71
N LEU A 112 34.21 -4.63 -0.41
CA LEU A 112 34.41 -5.32 -1.69
C LEU A 112 35.49 -4.66 -2.56
N GLU A 113 36.17 -3.64 -2.05
CA GLU A 113 37.19 -2.85 -2.77
C GLU A 113 36.67 -2.31 -4.11
N LYS A 114 35.37 -1.95 -4.18
CA LYS A 114 34.78 -1.33 -5.36
C LYS A 114 35.09 0.16 -5.39
N SER A 115 35.53 0.65 -6.55
CA SER A 115 35.75 2.08 -6.84
C SER A 115 34.45 2.87 -7.11
N THR A 116 33.30 2.31 -6.73
CA THR A 116 31.98 2.93 -6.91
C THR A 116 31.55 3.61 -5.60
N LYS A 117 30.93 4.79 -5.70
CA LYS A 117 30.32 5.47 -4.57
C LYS A 117 28.93 5.98 -4.90
N ILE A 118 28.01 5.87 -3.95
CA ILE A 118 26.68 6.50 -4.01
C ILE A 118 26.69 7.79 -3.19
N SER A 119 26.18 8.87 -3.77
CA SER A 119 26.07 10.18 -3.15
C SER A 119 24.61 10.67 -3.17
N LEU A 120 24.21 11.39 -2.14
CA LEU A 120 22.88 12.00 -2.01
C LEU A 120 23.00 13.51 -2.18
N TYR A 121 22.28 14.08 -3.15
CA TYR A 121 22.25 15.52 -3.42
C TYR A 121 20.82 16.01 -3.48
N ILE A 122 20.36 16.81 -2.52
CA ILE A 122 18.99 17.40 -2.44
C ILE A 122 17.88 16.40 -2.83
N ASN A 123 17.53 16.29 -4.12
CA ASN A 123 16.49 15.42 -4.67
C ASN A 123 17.00 14.31 -5.59
N GLU A 124 18.30 14.02 -5.58
CA GLU A 124 18.96 13.11 -6.51
C GLU A 124 19.87 12.14 -5.76
N LEU A 125 19.89 10.92 -6.25
CA LEU A 125 20.86 9.89 -5.92
C LEU A 125 21.78 9.72 -7.11
N ILE A 126 23.07 9.63 -6.83
CA ILE A 126 24.12 9.67 -7.83
C ILE A 126 25.07 8.51 -7.57
N ILE A 127 25.43 7.76 -8.63
CA ILE A 127 26.48 6.74 -8.57
C ILE A 127 27.66 7.23 -9.40
N ASP A 128 28.75 7.50 -8.68
CA ASP A 128 30.05 7.82 -9.25
C ASP A 128 30.83 6.52 -9.39
N ASN A 129 31.12 6.13 -10.63
CA ASN A 129 32.05 5.05 -10.95
C ASN A 129 33.36 5.67 -11.42
N GLU A 130 34.49 5.26 -10.86
CA GLU A 130 35.81 5.66 -11.37
C GLU A 130 36.11 5.07 -12.75
N ASP A 131 35.44 3.97 -13.12
CA ASP A 131 35.54 3.36 -14.45
C ASP A 131 34.67 4.14 -15.47
N PRO A 132 35.29 4.84 -16.44
CA PRO A 132 34.58 5.61 -17.45
C PRO A 132 33.75 4.75 -18.41
N GLU A 133 33.99 3.44 -18.53
CA GLU A 133 33.18 2.54 -19.37
C GLU A 133 31.83 2.20 -18.74
N ILE A 134 31.74 2.25 -17.40
CA ILE A 134 30.50 2.00 -16.65
C ILE A 134 29.60 3.23 -16.66
N GLY A 135 30.21 4.42 -16.61
CA GLY A 135 29.51 5.70 -16.65
C GLY A 135 28.78 6.09 -15.37
N TYR A 136 28.07 7.21 -15.45
CA TYR A 136 27.35 7.85 -14.35
C TYR A 136 25.88 7.45 -14.33
N GLN A 137 25.35 7.13 -13.15
CA GLN A 137 23.92 6.85 -12.97
C GLN A 137 23.28 7.86 -12.03
N PHE A 138 22.05 8.26 -12.35
CA PHE A 138 21.28 9.16 -11.51
C PHE A 138 19.84 8.67 -11.35
N ALA A 139 19.27 8.92 -10.18
CA ALA A 139 17.87 8.69 -9.89
C ALA A 139 17.29 9.83 -9.06
N SER A 140 16.20 10.42 -9.53
CA SER A 140 15.49 11.44 -8.79
C SER A 140 14.60 10.84 -7.70
N ARG A 141 14.52 11.54 -6.57
CA ARG A 141 13.67 11.22 -5.41
C ARG A 141 12.29 11.84 -5.58
N TYR A 142 11.44 11.22 -6.40
CA TYR A 142 10.03 11.59 -6.45
C TYR A 142 9.25 10.80 -5.39
N GLY A 143 8.68 11.50 -4.42
CA GLY A 143 7.89 10.91 -3.34
C GLY A 143 6.39 11.24 -3.38
N GLU A 144 5.96 12.14 -4.27
CA GLU A 144 4.59 12.67 -4.25
C GLU A 144 3.80 12.32 -5.52
N ASP A 145 2.53 11.99 -5.34
CA ASP A 145 1.58 11.74 -6.42
C ASP A 145 0.22 12.34 -6.08
N PHE A 146 -0.42 12.97 -7.07
CA PHE A 146 -1.65 13.74 -6.92
C PHE A 146 -2.73 13.19 -7.84
N HIS A 147 -3.93 13.01 -7.32
CA HIS A 147 -5.11 12.59 -8.07
C HIS A 147 -6.31 13.43 -7.68
N ASP A 148 -7.01 13.99 -8.66
CA ASP A 148 -8.22 14.78 -8.41
C ASP A 148 -9.30 13.93 -7.70
N TYR A 149 -9.44 12.67 -8.12
CA TYR A 149 -10.36 11.74 -7.51
C TYR A 149 -9.98 10.27 -7.71
N ILE A 150 -10.41 9.43 -6.77
CA ILE A 150 -10.44 7.96 -6.88
C ILE A 150 -11.87 7.49 -6.61
N LEU A 151 -12.54 7.03 -7.66
CA LEU A 151 -13.92 6.55 -7.60
C LEU A 151 -14.02 5.24 -6.80
N SER A 152 -15.18 5.01 -6.18
CA SER A 152 -15.50 3.73 -5.53
C SER A 152 -15.38 2.58 -6.54
N SER A 153 -14.94 1.42 -6.06
CA SER A 153 -14.89 0.18 -6.84
C SER A 153 -16.24 -0.23 -7.42
N ASN A 154 -17.36 0.20 -6.82
CA ASN A 154 -18.71 0.00 -7.36
C ASN A 154 -18.97 0.82 -8.62
N GLN A 155 -18.32 1.98 -8.75
CA GLN A 155 -18.46 2.89 -9.90
C GLN A 155 -17.38 2.62 -10.94
N ASN A 156 -16.15 2.38 -10.50
CA ASN A 156 -15.03 2.01 -11.34
C ASN A 156 -14.25 0.85 -10.69
N PRO A 157 -14.44 -0.38 -11.16
CA PRO A 157 -13.76 -1.54 -10.58
C PRO A 157 -12.26 -1.58 -10.90
N ALA A 158 -11.77 -0.76 -11.85
CA ALA A 158 -10.36 -0.67 -12.14
C ALA A 158 -9.61 0.01 -10.99
N SER A 159 -8.42 -0.50 -10.66
CA SER A 159 -7.56 0.18 -9.69
C SER A 159 -7.00 1.46 -10.32
N THR A 160 -6.57 2.40 -9.48
CA THR A 160 -5.92 3.65 -9.90
C THR A 160 -4.40 3.45 -9.94
N ASP A 161 -3.78 4.07 -10.95
CA ASP A 161 -2.34 4.08 -11.14
C ASP A 161 -1.67 5.03 -10.15
N ILE A 162 -0.83 4.50 -9.26
CA ILE A 162 -0.09 5.29 -8.27
C ILE A 162 1.41 5.18 -8.52
N LEU A 163 2.12 6.29 -8.32
CA LEU A 163 3.57 6.34 -8.33
C LEU A 163 4.16 5.35 -7.31
N ILE A 164 5.06 4.48 -7.78
CA ILE A 164 5.94 3.70 -6.91
C ILE A 164 7.35 4.26 -7.07
N PRO A 165 7.98 4.79 -6.00
CA PRO A 165 9.33 5.34 -6.07
C PRO A 165 10.34 4.20 -6.26
N PHE A 166 10.65 3.89 -7.53
CA PHE A 166 11.56 2.80 -7.86
C PHE A 166 12.93 2.89 -7.17
N PRO A 167 13.54 4.07 -6.90
CA PRO A 167 14.85 4.12 -6.26
C PRO A 167 14.85 3.49 -4.86
N CYS A 168 13.75 3.60 -4.11
CA CYS A 168 13.64 2.98 -2.79
C CYS A 168 13.68 1.45 -2.90
N ILE A 169 12.97 0.90 -3.89
CA ILE A 169 12.95 -0.54 -4.15
C ILE A 169 14.33 -1.00 -4.60
N SER A 170 14.96 -0.30 -5.54
CA SER A 170 16.27 -0.66 -6.06
C SER A 170 17.37 -0.57 -5.01
N LEU A 171 17.34 0.43 -4.12
CA LEU A 171 18.28 0.53 -2.99
C LEU A 171 18.12 -0.64 -1.99
N ASN A 172 16.89 -0.99 -1.63
CA ASN A 172 16.64 -2.19 -0.82
C ASN A 172 17.17 -3.46 -1.52
N CYS A 173 17.00 -3.55 -2.83
CA CYS A 173 17.54 -4.66 -3.62
C CYS A 173 19.06 -4.71 -3.59
N ALA A 174 19.72 -3.56 -3.75
CA ALA A 174 21.17 -3.46 -3.70
C ALA A 174 21.73 -3.84 -2.33
N ILE A 175 21.10 -3.41 -1.22
CA ILE A 175 21.51 -3.79 0.13
C ILE A 175 21.54 -5.31 0.29
N LEU A 176 20.51 -6.02 -0.19
CA LEU A 176 20.46 -7.48 -0.09
C LEU A 176 21.56 -8.15 -0.90
N ILE A 177 21.76 -7.72 -2.15
CA ILE A 177 22.77 -8.30 -3.03
C ILE A 177 24.18 -8.05 -2.49
N TYR A 178 24.50 -6.80 -2.15
CA TYR A 178 25.84 -6.45 -1.70
C TYR A 178 26.14 -6.93 -0.28
N SER A 179 25.14 -7.09 0.60
CA SER A 179 25.36 -7.74 1.90
C SER A 179 25.75 -9.21 1.75
N LEU A 180 25.07 -9.95 0.86
CA LEU A 180 25.42 -11.34 0.57
C LEU A 180 26.84 -11.46 0.02
N ASN A 181 27.22 -10.56 -0.90
CA ASN A 181 28.54 -10.58 -1.51
C ASN A 181 29.65 -10.16 -0.53
N ALA A 182 29.43 -9.14 0.30
CA ALA A 182 30.43 -8.59 1.21
C ALA A 182 30.56 -9.36 2.52
N GLU A 183 29.48 -9.98 3.01
CA GLU A 183 29.43 -10.61 4.34
C GLU A 183 29.06 -12.09 4.31
N GLY A 184 28.71 -12.65 3.16
CA GLY A 184 28.24 -14.03 3.03
C GLY A 184 26.85 -14.28 3.63
N LYS A 185 26.15 -13.22 4.05
CA LYS A 185 24.81 -13.28 4.66
C LYS A 185 23.94 -12.12 4.20
N ILE A 186 22.63 -12.36 4.13
CA ILE A 186 21.67 -11.35 3.72
C ILE A 186 21.37 -10.41 4.90
N ASN A 187 21.58 -9.11 4.72
CA ASN A 187 21.14 -8.09 5.66
C ASN A 187 19.62 -7.84 5.51
N ARG A 188 18.85 -8.22 6.52
CA ARG A 188 17.40 -8.02 6.56
C ARG A 188 16.96 -6.73 7.29
N ASP A 189 17.89 -5.98 7.89
CA ASP A 189 17.62 -4.64 8.42
C ASP A 189 17.57 -3.63 7.28
N LEU A 190 16.47 -3.70 6.52
CA LEU A 190 16.24 -2.80 5.40
C LEU A 190 15.73 -1.43 5.91
N PRO A 191 16.18 -0.33 5.30
CA PRO A 191 15.66 1.02 5.59
C PRO A 191 14.14 1.09 5.43
N LYS A 192 13.49 1.81 6.35
CA LYS A 192 12.04 1.87 6.41
C LYS A 192 11.47 2.63 5.21
N LEU A 193 10.40 2.10 4.64
CA LEU A 193 9.61 2.73 3.58
C LEU A 193 8.19 2.90 4.09
N THR A 194 7.68 4.13 4.06
CA THR A 194 6.30 4.42 4.47
C THR A 194 5.54 5.18 3.40
N LEU A 195 4.22 5.04 3.42
CA LEU A 195 3.31 5.75 2.55
C LEU A 195 2.24 6.44 3.39
N ALA A 196 2.10 7.75 3.23
CA ALA A 196 1.00 8.52 3.76
C ALA A 196 0.04 8.89 2.61
N ILE A 197 -1.25 8.74 2.84
CA ILE A 197 -2.29 9.16 1.90
C ILE A 197 -3.27 10.08 2.61
N SER A 198 -3.63 11.18 1.96
CA SER A 198 -4.67 12.10 2.44
C SER A 198 -5.69 12.37 1.34
N TYR A 199 -6.96 12.48 1.72
CA TYR A 199 -8.07 12.68 0.79
C TYR A 199 -9.29 13.25 1.50
N LYS A 200 -10.28 13.69 0.72
CA LYS A 200 -11.57 14.18 1.21
C LYS A 200 -12.71 13.30 0.71
N ASP A 201 -13.80 13.23 1.47
CA ASP A 201 -15.08 12.78 0.91
C ASP A 201 -15.80 13.93 0.18
N ILE A 202 -16.89 13.59 -0.53
CA ILE A 202 -17.77 14.55 -1.21
C ILE A 202 -18.41 15.54 -0.21
N GLY A 203 -18.55 15.14 1.06
CA GLY A 203 -19.04 16.00 2.14
C GLY A 203 -18.00 16.97 2.72
N GLY A 204 -16.75 16.93 2.24
CA GLY A 204 -15.64 17.76 2.69
C GLY A 204 -14.88 17.23 3.92
N SER A 205 -15.24 16.07 4.46
CA SER A 205 -14.51 15.46 5.58
C SER A 205 -13.13 15.01 5.10
N LYS A 206 -12.09 15.35 5.87
CA LYS A 206 -10.69 14.99 5.56
C LYS A 206 -10.31 13.68 6.23
N PHE A 207 -9.56 12.86 5.50
CA PHE A 207 -9.00 11.60 5.98
C PHE A 207 -7.50 11.58 5.73
N LYS A 208 -6.76 10.96 6.64
CA LYS A 208 -5.33 10.67 6.49
C LYS A 208 -5.10 9.24 6.96
N GLU A 209 -4.36 8.48 6.17
CA GLU A 209 -4.00 7.10 6.45
C GLU A 209 -2.52 6.89 6.19
N GLU A 210 -1.89 6.01 6.98
CA GLU A 210 -0.46 5.74 6.89
C GLU A 210 -0.25 4.23 6.76
N TYR A 211 0.77 3.85 5.98
CA TYR A 211 1.11 2.49 5.66
C TYR A 211 2.61 2.28 5.87
N ASP A 212 2.95 1.17 6.52
CA ASP A 212 4.29 0.62 6.55
C ASP A 212 4.44 -0.30 5.33
N ILE A 213 5.53 -0.12 4.58
CA ILE A 213 5.72 -0.80 3.31
C ILE A 213 6.81 -1.85 3.49
N GLU A 214 6.39 -3.09 3.41
CA GLU A 214 7.28 -4.23 3.45
C GLU A 214 7.66 -4.64 2.03
N VAL A 215 8.96 -4.75 1.78
CA VAL A 215 9.49 -5.32 0.53
C VAL A 215 9.96 -6.72 0.84
N ASP A 216 9.19 -7.71 0.39
CA ASP A 216 9.49 -9.13 0.56
C ASP A 216 10.17 -9.69 -0.70
N PHE A 217 11.08 -10.64 -0.52
CA PHE A 217 11.93 -11.18 -1.56
C PHE A 217 11.90 -12.70 -1.49
N TYR A 218 11.57 -13.35 -2.60
CA TYR A 218 11.37 -14.80 -2.61
C TYR A 218 12.28 -15.54 -3.60
N ASN A 219 12.97 -14.83 -4.52
CA ASN A 219 13.88 -15.48 -5.45
C ASN A 219 15.02 -14.55 -5.91
N ILE A 220 16.25 -15.07 -5.90
CA ILE A 220 17.46 -14.42 -6.45
C ILE A 220 18.10 -15.43 -7.39
N VAL A 221 18.30 -15.05 -8.66
CA VAL A 221 18.94 -15.86 -9.69
C VAL A 221 20.17 -15.12 -10.19
N ASN A 222 21.33 -15.76 -10.17
CA ASN A 222 22.56 -15.22 -10.73
C ASN A 222 22.84 -15.94 -12.06
N ASN A 223 22.82 -15.18 -13.16
CA ASN A 223 23.07 -15.69 -14.52
C ASN A 223 24.51 -15.38 -14.99
N GLY A 224 25.42 -15.05 -14.07
CA GLY A 224 26.79 -14.60 -14.38
C GLY A 224 26.86 -13.08 -14.43
N ASP A 225 26.47 -12.51 -15.57
CA ASP A 225 26.54 -11.06 -15.80
C ASP A 225 25.43 -10.29 -15.07
N ASP A 226 24.28 -10.94 -14.83
CA ASP A 226 23.10 -10.32 -14.26
C ASP A 226 22.59 -11.09 -13.03
N ILE A 227 22.22 -10.34 -12.00
CA ILE A 227 21.46 -10.83 -10.85
C ILE A 227 20.01 -10.39 -11.00
N LEU A 228 19.12 -11.36 -11.11
CA LEU A 228 17.67 -11.16 -11.15
C LEU A 228 17.08 -11.41 -9.78
N MET A 229 16.35 -10.45 -9.25
CA MET A 229 15.63 -10.59 -7.99
C MET A 229 14.13 -10.39 -8.19
N ASN A 230 13.34 -11.31 -7.64
CA ASN A 230 11.89 -11.22 -7.66
C ASN A 230 11.36 -11.02 -6.25
N GLY A 231 10.45 -10.07 -6.12
CA GLY A 231 9.89 -9.69 -4.85
C GLY A 231 8.48 -9.17 -4.95
N LYS A 232 7.96 -8.75 -3.81
CA LYS A 232 6.61 -8.23 -3.65
C LYS A 232 6.59 -7.09 -2.64
N ILE A 233 5.95 -6.00 -3.03
CA ILE A 233 5.67 -4.85 -2.17
C ILE A 233 4.33 -5.09 -1.49
N ILE A 234 4.31 -5.01 -0.17
CA ILE A 234 3.15 -5.24 0.69
C ILE A 234 2.88 -3.96 1.47
N PHE A 235 1.60 -3.58 1.54
CA PHE A 235 1.14 -2.33 2.16
C PHE A 235 0.42 -2.65 3.46
N ASN A 236 1.04 -2.36 4.60
CA ASN A 236 0.52 -2.67 5.93
C ASN A 236 -0.01 -1.38 6.57
N LYS A 237 -1.33 -1.25 6.73
CA LYS A 237 -1.93 -0.04 7.29
C LYS A 237 -1.55 0.15 8.77
N ILE A 238 -0.91 1.27 9.08
CA ILE A 238 -0.52 1.66 10.44
C ILE A 238 -1.79 2.09 11.19
N GLY A 239 -1.98 1.56 12.40
CA GLY A 239 -3.10 1.95 13.27
C GLY A 239 -4.35 1.07 13.18
N ILE A 240 -4.33 -0.05 12.44
CA ILE A 240 -5.22 -1.17 12.79
C ILE A 240 -4.72 -1.70 14.14
N LYS A 241 -5.26 -1.16 15.24
CA LYS A 241 -4.99 -1.66 16.60
C LYS A 241 -4.99 -3.19 16.56
N GLU A 242 -3.94 -3.83 17.08
CA GLU A 242 -3.72 -5.29 17.18
C GLU A 242 -4.95 -6.12 17.63
N LYS A 243 -5.96 -5.48 18.22
CA LYS A 243 -7.25 -6.07 18.56
C LYS A 243 -8.04 -6.59 17.35
N THR A 244 -7.96 -5.94 16.18
CA THR A 244 -8.75 -6.35 15.00
C THR A 244 -8.12 -7.55 14.27
N VAL A 245 -6.79 -7.65 14.28
CA VAL A 245 -6.04 -8.79 13.71
C VAL A 245 -6.24 -10.05 14.56
N LYS A 246 -6.11 -9.94 15.90
CA LYS A 246 -6.43 -11.05 16.81
C LYS A 246 -7.89 -11.50 16.71
N GLY A 247 -8.82 -10.58 16.47
CA GLY A 247 -10.24 -10.90 16.23
C GLY A 247 -10.46 -11.69 14.94
N LEU A 248 -9.81 -11.29 13.84
CA LEU A 248 -9.90 -11.98 12.54
C LEU A 248 -9.20 -13.35 12.55
N GLU A 249 -8.07 -13.48 13.24
CA GLU A 249 -7.41 -14.78 13.46
C GLU A 249 -8.26 -15.72 14.31
N GLY A 250 -8.91 -15.19 15.36
CA GLY A 250 -9.86 -15.95 16.18
C GLY A 250 -11.08 -16.44 15.39
N ILE A 251 -11.59 -15.62 14.46
CA ILE A 251 -12.69 -16.01 13.56
C ILE A 251 -12.22 -17.08 12.56
N ARG A 252 -11.03 -16.95 11.96
CA ARG A 252 -10.47 -17.95 11.05
C ARG A 252 -10.22 -19.29 11.76
N LYS A 253 -9.72 -19.25 12.99
CA LYS A 253 -9.50 -20.45 13.81
C LYS A 253 -10.81 -21.15 14.16
N ARG A 254 -11.83 -20.40 14.59
CA ARG A 254 -13.18 -20.95 14.85
C ARG A 254 -13.84 -21.52 13.60
N TYR A 255 -13.67 -20.89 12.44
CA TYR A 255 -14.18 -21.43 11.17
C TYR A 255 -13.47 -22.73 10.78
N ALA A 256 -12.15 -22.81 10.96
CA ALA A 256 -11.39 -24.03 10.69
C ALA A 256 -11.79 -25.16 11.65
N GLU A 257 -11.99 -24.85 12.94
CA GLU A 257 -12.49 -25.81 13.94
C GLU A 257 -13.91 -26.30 13.58
N LEU A 258 -14.82 -25.41 13.19
CA LEU A 258 -16.21 -25.73 12.85
C LEU A 258 -16.34 -26.54 11.55
N ILE A 259 -15.44 -26.33 10.59
CA ILE A 259 -15.34 -27.17 9.38
C ILE A 259 -14.84 -28.56 9.74
N ASN A 260 -13.84 -28.66 10.63
CA ASN A 260 -13.26 -29.95 11.03
C ASN A 260 -14.20 -30.77 11.94
N GLU A 261 -15.07 -30.09 12.69
CA GLU A 261 -16.10 -30.69 13.55
C GLU A 261 -17.33 -31.16 12.76
N ASN A 262 -17.66 -30.49 11.65
CA ASN A 262 -18.75 -30.85 10.74
C ASN A 262 -18.30 -31.60 9.46
N ASP A 263 -17.06 -32.07 9.43
CA ASP A 263 -16.55 -32.85 8.30
C ASP A 263 -17.11 -34.29 8.37
N PHE A 264 -18.29 -34.50 7.78
CA PHE A 264 -19.01 -35.78 7.75
C PHE A 264 -18.24 -36.93 7.06
N ASN A 265 -17.06 -36.67 6.49
CA ASN A 265 -16.21 -37.67 5.84
C ASN A 265 -15.24 -38.43 6.78
N LYS A 266 -15.23 -38.14 8.09
CA LYS A 266 -14.38 -38.91 9.03
C LYS A 266 -14.99 -40.23 9.55
N ASN A 267 -16.26 -40.52 9.27
CA ASN A 267 -16.93 -41.74 9.73
C ASN A 267 -17.24 -42.77 8.63
N SER A 268 -16.53 -42.77 7.50
CA SER A 268 -16.68 -43.79 6.46
C SER A 268 -15.48 -44.76 6.33
N MET A 269 -14.76 -45.01 7.42
CA MET A 269 -13.87 -46.17 7.52
C MET A 269 -14.08 -46.86 8.88
N LEU A 270 -15.09 -47.72 8.92
CA LEU A 270 -15.17 -48.89 9.80
C LEU A 270 -15.66 -50.06 8.95
#